data_AF-A0A1Q3BFK8-F1
#
_entry.id   AF-A0A1Q3BFK8-F1
#
_cell.length_a   1.000
_cell.length_b   1.000
_cell.length_c   1.000
_cell.angle_alpha   90.00
_cell.angle_beta   90.00
_cell.angle_gamma   90.00
#
_symmetry.space_group_name_H-M   'P 1'
#
loop_
_entity.id
_entity.type
_entity.pdbx_description
1 polymer ?
#
loop_
_entity_poly.entity_id
_entity_poly.type
_entity_poly.pdbx_seq_one_letter_code
_entity_poly.pdbx_strand_id
1 'polypeptide(L)'
;MGWFYYLCSSHIIYPRLLRFFYANLEKTTSCVAKSFVLGNPVKISPEIIVETLGIPCSGITHFHDIEKLDALEICLERSDFNPLMTVTSSHLPIATRILLLIITNTLFPREGSHTLLSERDLKLVACIKNDTLVSLSYLIINHILSRRNHIP
;
A
#
# COMPACT_ATOMS: atom_id res chain seq x y z
N MET A 1 -20.39 7.53 -0.79
CA MET A 1 -19.54 8.21 -1.80
C MET A 1 -19.56 9.74 -1.64
N GLY A 2 -19.32 10.29 -0.43
CA GLY A 2 -19.40 11.74 -0.16
C GLY A 2 -18.05 12.49 -0.14
N TRP A 3 -16.93 11.78 -0.23
CA TRP A 3 -15.59 12.35 -0.08
C TRP A 3 -15.04 12.99 -1.38
N PHE A 4 -15.67 12.73 -2.52
CA PHE A 4 -15.17 13.18 -3.82
C PHE A 4 -15.10 14.71 -3.93
N TYR A 5 -16.03 15.43 -3.29
CA TYR A 5 -16.05 16.89 -3.25
C TYR A 5 -14.95 17.49 -2.35
N TYR A 6 -14.48 16.75 -1.33
CA TYR A 6 -13.41 17.21 -0.44
C TYR A 6 -12.01 16.90 -0.98
N LEU A 7 -11.88 15.85 -1.81
CA LEU A 7 -10.63 15.42 -2.42
C LEU A 7 -10.45 15.96 -3.85
N CYS A 8 -11.23 16.96 -4.25
CA CYS A 8 -11.08 17.63 -5.54
C CYS A 8 -9.68 18.22 -5.65
N SER A 9 -8.78 17.47 -6.29
CA SER A 9 -7.51 18.01 -6.75
C SER A 9 -7.81 19.16 -7.71
N SER A 10 -7.11 20.28 -7.55
CA SER A 10 -7.15 21.40 -8.51
C SER A 10 -6.56 21.02 -9.87
N HIS A 11 -5.99 19.82 -9.99
CA HIS A 11 -5.28 19.37 -11.17
C HIS A 11 -6.21 18.60 -12.10
N ILE A 12 -6.03 18.79 -13.40
CA ILE A 12 -6.78 18.07 -14.43
C ILE A 12 -6.42 16.58 -14.34
N ILE A 13 -7.42 15.75 -14.10
CA ILE A 13 -7.30 14.29 -14.13
C ILE A 13 -7.78 13.81 -15.50
N TYR A 14 -7.09 12.84 -16.09
CA TYR A 14 -7.48 12.20 -17.35
C TYR A 14 -7.90 10.73 -17.12
N PRO A 15 -9.15 10.45 -16.69
CA PRO A 15 -9.57 9.10 -16.32
C PRO A 15 -9.44 8.06 -17.44
N ARG A 16 -9.69 8.48 -18.70
CA ARG A 16 -9.54 7.59 -19.86
C ARG A 16 -8.09 7.14 -20.06
N LEU A 17 -7.13 8.05 -19.87
CA LEU A 17 -5.71 7.76 -20.00
C LEU A 17 -5.26 6.80 -18.90
N LEU A 18 -5.68 7.05 -17.65
CA LEU A 18 -5.43 6.14 -16.53
C LEU A 18 -6.01 4.75 -16.78
N ARG A 19 -7.22 4.65 -17.33
CA ARG A 19 -7.83 3.36 -17.66
C ARG A 19 -7.01 2.59 -18.70
N PHE A 20 -6.54 3.25 -19.76
CA PHE A 20 -5.64 2.61 -20.73
C PHE A 20 -4.31 2.19 -20.10
N PHE A 21 -3.75 3.03 -19.23
CA PHE A 21 -2.52 2.71 -18.51
C PHE A 21 -2.65 1.41 -17.71
N TYR A 22 -3.68 1.27 -16.88
CA TYR A 22 -3.88 0.07 -16.07
C TYR A 22 -4.26 -1.16 -16.91
N ALA A 23 -5.07 -0.98 -17.96
CA ALA A 23 -5.46 -2.07 -18.85
C ALA A 23 -4.26 -2.69 -19.60
N ASN A 24 -3.25 -1.88 -19.93
CA ASN A 24 -2.09 -2.28 -20.71
C ASN A 24 -0.82 -2.49 -19.86
N LEU A 25 -0.95 -2.68 -18.54
CA LEU A 25 0.19 -2.85 -17.64
C LEU A 25 0.95 -4.16 -17.93
N GLU A 26 2.25 -4.06 -18.20
CA GLU A 26 3.12 -5.20 -18.54
C GLU A 26 3.36 -6.12 -17.33
N LYS A 27 3.68 -7.41 -17.59
CA LYS A 27 4.16 -8.32 -16.51
C LYS A 27 5.62 -7.95 -16.29
N THR A 28 5.99 -7.48 -15.09
CA THR A 28 7.38 -7.18 -14.77
C THR A 28 7.75 -7.84 -13.45
N THR A 29 8.98 -8.35 -13.37
CA THR A 29 9.61 -8.73 -12.09
C THR A 29 10.40 -7.56 -11.49
N SER A 30 10.66 -6.51 -12.28
CA SER A 30 11.25 -5.26 -11.81
C SER A 30 10.20 -4.35 -11.15
N CYS A 31 10.61 -3.57 -10.15
CA CYS A 31 9.80 -2.49 -9.54
C CYS A 31 9.70 -1.25 -10.45
N VAL A 32 9.22 -1.46 -11.67
CA VAL A 32 8.94 -0.39 -12.65
C VAL A 32 7.66 -0.76 -13.35
N ALA A 33 6.64 0.10 -13.23
CA ALA A 33 5.37 -0.06 -13.92
C ALA A 33 5.53 0.39 -15.36
N LYS A 34 5.36 -0.54 -16.31
CA LYS A 34 5.40 -0.27 -17.75
C LYS A 34 4.03 -0.49 -18.35
N SER A 35 3.61 0.39 -19.25
CA SER A 35 2.34 0.29 -19.96
C SER A 35 2.45 0.92 -21.34
N PHE A 36 1.58 0.52 -22.26
CA PHE A 36 1.50 1.10 -23.59
C PHE A 36 0.17 1.84 -23.76
N VAL A 37 0.22 3.16 -23.90
CA VAL A 37 -0.98 4.01 -23.92
C VAL A 37 -1.02 4.78 -25.24
N LEU A 38 -2.04 4.51 -26.06
CA LEU A 38 -2.26 5.18 -27.36
C LEU A 38 -1.02 5.21 -28.27
N GLY A 39 -0.28 4.10 -28.36
CA GLY A 39 0.93 4.02 -29.20
C GLY A 39 2.22 4.46 -28.50
N ASN A 40 2.16 4.93 -27.25
CA ASN A 40 3.31 5.46 -26.53
C ASN A 40 3.65 4.60 -25.30
N PRO A 41 4.94 4.22 -25.11
CA PRO A 41 5.37 3.53 -23.91
C PRO A 41 5.43 4.50 -22.73
N VAL A 42 4.76 4.14 -21.64
CA VAL A 42 4.77 4.87 -20.36
C VAL A 42 5.50 4.02 -19.33
N LYS A 43 6.42 4.63 -18.58
CA LYS A 43 7.15 3.99 -17.48
C LYS A 43 7.00 4.84 -16.23
N ILE A 44 6.61 4.22 -15.13
CA ILE A 44 6.59 4.82 -13.80
C ILE A 44 7.54 4.02 -12.93
N SER A 45 8.60 4.67 -12.45
CA SER A 45 9.59 4.09 -11.55
C SER A 45 9.60 4.83 -10.21
N PRO A 46 10.23 4.27 -9.16
CA PRO A 46 10.34 4.96 -7.87
C PRO A 46 10.99 6.34 -7.99
N GLU A 47 11.95 6.51 -8.90
CA GLU A 47 12.67 7.78 -9.14
C GLU A 47 11.72 8.87 -9.65
N ILE A 48 10.81 8.53 -10.57
CA ILE A 48 9.80 9.47 -11.08
C ILE A 48 8.87 9.92 -9.95
N ILE A 49 8.50 9.02 -9.03
CA ILE A 49 7.66 9.36 -7.88
C ILE A 49 8.40 10.31 -6.93
N VAL A 50 9.68 10.03 -6.67
CA VAL A 50 10.54 10.86 -5.82
C VAL A 50 10.66 12.26 -6.39
N GLU A 51 10.93 12.38 -7.69
CA GLU A 51 11.01 13.65 -8.39
C GLU A 51 9.67 14.41 -8.35
N THR A 52 8.57 13.70 -8.59
CA THR A 52 7.22 14.31 -8.66
C THR A 52 6.71 14.76 -7.29
N LEU A 53 6.95 13.97 -6.24
CA LEU A 53 6.42 14.23 -4.90
C LEU A 53 7.41 14.95 -3.98
N GLY A 54 8.70 15.04 -4.36
CA GLY A 54 9.75 15.61 -3.52
C GLY A 54 10.02 14.82 -2.24
N ILE A 55 9.76 13.50 -2.24
CA ILE A 55 9.92 12.62 -1.08
C ILE A 55 11.16 11.73 -1.22
N PRO A 56 11.90 11.43 -0.14
CA PRO A 56 13.06 10.56 -0.20
C PRO A 56 12.67 9.10 -0.51
N CYS A 57 13.49 8.41 -1.31
CA CYS A 57 13.37 6.98 -1.61
C CYS A 57 14.14 6.10 -0.61
N SER A 58 14.16 6.48 0.66
CA SER A 58 14.95 5.79 1.70
C SER A 58 14.12 4.74 2.46
N GLY A 59 14.81 3.79 3.07
CA GLY A 59 14.21 2.79 3.94
C GLY A 59 13.96 1.44 3.28
N ILE A 60 13.31 0.54 4.01
CA ILE A 60 13.04 -0.82 3.53
C ILE A 60 11.99 -0.80 2.42
N THR A 61 12.15 -1.72 1.46
CA THR A 61 11.29 -1.88 0.28
C THR A 61 10.44 -3.15 0.35
N HIS A 62 10.91 -4.14 1.12
CA HIS A 62 10.25 -5.42 1.32
C HIS A 62 10.06 -5.66 2.80
N PHE A 63 8.98 -6.36 3.15
CA PHE A 63 8.65 -6.73 4.52
C PHE A 63 8.93 -8.22 4.78
N HIS A 64 9.81 -8.86 3.99
CA HIS A 64 10.04 -10.30 4.11
C HIS A 64 10.77 -10.64 5.41
N ASP A 65 11.73 -9.79 5.79
CA ASP A 65 12.57 -9.98 6.98
C ASP A 65 11.83 -9.74 8.30
N ILE A 66 10.61 -9.22 8.24
CA ILE A 66 9.75 -9.03 9.41
C ILE A 66 8.90 -10.29 9.54
N GLU A 67 9.02 -11.03 10.64
CA GLU A 67 8.14 -12.18 10.85
C GLU A 67 6.70 -11.72 11.14
N LYS A 68 5.72 -12.54 10.74
CA LYS A 68 4.31 -12.23 10.99
C LYS A 68 4.01 -12.15 12.49
N LEU A 69 4.64 -13.00 13.30
CA LEU A 69 4.45 -13.03 14.75
C LEU A 69 5.02 -11.77 15.40
N ASP A 70 6.24 -11.37 15.05
CA ASP A 70 6.84 -10.11 15.52
C ASP A 70 5.96 -8.90 15.20
N ALA A 71 5.50 -8.80 13.94
CA ALA A 71 4.61 -7.71 13.54
C ALA A 71 3.32 -7.70 14.35
N LEU A 72 2.77 -8.86 14.67
CA LEU A 72 1.53 -9.01 15.41
C LEU A 72 1.70 -8.69 16.89
N GLU A 73 2.80 -9.09 17.51
CA GLU A 73 3.20 -8.71 18.88
C GLU A 73 3.32 -7.19 19.00
N ILE A 74 4.04 -6.55 18.08
CA ILE A 74 4.18 -5.09 18.02
C ILE A 74 2.81 -4.41 17.85
N CYS A 75 1.96 -4.92 16.97
CA CYS A 75 0.63 -4.35 16.74
C CYS A 75 -0.30 -4.49 17.95
N LEU A 76 -0.23 -5.63 18.66
CA LEU A 76 -1.05 -5.90 19.83
C LEU A 76 -0.56 -5.20 21.10
N GLU A 77 0.70 -4.76 21.13
CA GLU A 77 1.36 -4.17 22.30
C GLU A 77 1.41 -5.13 23.51
N ARG A 78 1.43 -6.44 23.23
CA ARG A 78 1.52 -7.50 24.24
C ARG A 78 2.04 -8.80 23.63
N SER A 79 2.72 -9.60 24.44
CA SER A 79 3.31 -10.89 24.07
C SER A 79 2.48 -12.11 24.49
N ASP A 80 1.42 -11.92 25.27
CA ASP A 80 0.61 -12.97 25.88
C ASP A 80 -0.58 -13.42 25.01
N PHE A 81 -0.37 -13.62 23.71
CA PHE A 81 -1.41 -14.08 22.79
C PHE A 81 -1.15 -15.50 22.29
N ASN A 82 -2.22 -16.26 22.03
CA ASN A 82 -2.12 -17.56 21.40
C ASN A 82 -1.84 -17.40 19.89
N PRO A 83 -0.69 -17.84 19.35
CA PRO A 83 -0.36 -17.70 17.93
C PRO A 83 -1.33 -18.43 16.99
N LEU A 84 -2.05 -19.43 17.51
CA LEU A 84 -3.05 -20.20 16.76
C LEU A 84 -4.41 -19.49 16.68
N MET A 85 -4.64 -18.48 17.51
CA MET A 85 -5.89 -17.73 17.51
C MET A 85 -5.93 -16.74 16.34
N THR A 86 -7.07 -16.66 15.66
CA THR A 86 -7.30 -15.65 14.64
C THR A 86 -7.44 -14.27 15.28
N VAL A 87 -6.41 -13.45 15.15
CA VAL A 87 -6.43 -12.05 15.57
C VAL A 87 -7.15 -11.19 14.53
N THR A 88 -8.17 -10.48 14.99
CA THR A 88 -8.92 -9.49 14.18
C THR A 88 -8.64 -8.07 14.67
N SER A 89 -9.00 -7.07 13.88
CA SER A 89 -8.79 -5.66 14.22
C SER A 89 -9.45 -5.22 15.53
N SER A 90 -10.47 -5.93 16.03
CA SER A 90 -11.09 -5.62 17.33
C SER A 90 -10.18 -5.90 18.53
N HIS A 91 -9.17 -6.75 18.36
CA HIS A 91 -8.19 -7.07 19.40
C HIS A 91 -7.06 -6.04 19.47
N LEU A 92 -6.93 -5.17 18.45
CA LEU A 92 -5.88 -4.17 18.41
C LEU A 92 -6.22 -2.98 19.33
N PRO A 93 -5.22 -2.39 20.00
CA PRO A 93 -5.36 -1.10 20.65
C PRO A 93 -5.93 -0.04 19.70
N ILE A 94 -6.64 0.95 20.24
CA ILE A 94 -7.37 1.95 19.44
C ILE A 94 -6.45 2.68 18.44
N ALA A 95 -5.24 3.04 18.86
CA ALA A 95 -4.27 3.74 18.01
C ALA A 95 -3.79 2.86 16.85
N THR A 96 -3.39 1.61 17.13
CA THR A 96 -3.00 0.63 16.11
C THR A 96 -4.15 0.35 15.14
N ARG A 97 -5.39 0.26 15.64
CA ARG A 97 -6.58 0.06 14.80
C ARG A 97 -6.84 1.25 13.88
N ILE A 98 -6.69 2.49 14.36
CA ILE A 98 -6.81 3.69 13.52
C ILE A 98 -5.72 3.71 12.45
N LEU A 99 -4.47 3.41 12.82
CA LEU A 99 -3.36 3.35 11.86
C LEU A 99 -3.57 2.30 10.78
N LEU A 100 -4.03 1.11 11.17
CA LEU A 100 -4.41 0.05 10.24
C LEU A 100 -5.54 0.50 9.30
N LEU A 101 -6.55 1.22 9.81
CA LEU A 101 -7.61 1.77 8.97
C LEU A 101 -7.07 2.79 7.98
N ILE A 102 -6.17 3.69 8.39
CA ILE A 102 -5.51 4.64 7.48
C ILE A 102 -4.77 3.87 6.38
N ILE A 103 -3.93 2.91 6.72
CA ILE A 103 -3.15 2.11 5.77
C ILE A 103 -4.07 1.40 4.77
N THR A 104 -5.11 0.72 5.26
CA THR A 104 -6.00 -0.10 4.42
C THR A 104 -7.02 0.73 3.61
N ASN A 105 -7.15 2.03 3.88
CA ASN A 105 -7.97 2.95 3.08
C ASN A 105 -7.14 3.80 2.12
N THR A 106 -5.84 4.00 2.39
CA THR A 106 -4.99 4.95 1.62
C THR A 106 -3.87 4.25 0.85
N LEU A 107 -3.00 3.51 1.54
CA LEU A 107 -1.78 2.94 0.96
C LEU A 107 -2.03 1.58 0.30
N PHE A 108 -2.84 0.75 0.94
CA PHE A 108 -3.25 -0.56 0.43
C PHE A 108 -4.78 -0.66 0.40
N PRO A 109 -5.46 0.18 -0.42
CA PRO A 109 -6.91 0.16 -0.53
C PRO A 109 -7.37 -1.22 -0.98
N ARG A 110 -8.12 -1.90 -0.09
CA ARG A 110 -8.73 -3.21 -0.34
C ARG A 110 -10.24 -3.10 -0.34
N GLU A 111 -10.87 -3.97 -1.12
CA GLU A 111 -12.33 -4.10 -1.13
C GLU A 111 -12.75 -5.16 -0.11
N GLY A 112 -13.90 -4.93 0.55
CA GLY A 112 -14.45 -5.87 1.53
C GLY A 112 -14.08 -5.55 2.98
N SER A 113 -13.86 -6.59 3.78
CA SER A 113 -13.78 -6.44 5.24
C SER A 113 -12.46 -5.84 5.72
N HIS A 114 -12.55 -4.84 6.60
CA HIS A 114 -11.43 -4.33 7.38
C HIS A 114 -11.20 -5.07 8.71
N THR A 115 -11.94 -6.16 8.97
CA THR A 115 -11.79 -6.94 10.21
C THR A 115 -10.60 -7.87 10.21
N LEU A 116 -10.28 -8.47 9.06
CA LEU A 116 -9.16 -9.40 8.90
C LEU A 116 -7.85 -8.64 8.70
N LEU A 117 -6.81 -9.11 9.39
CA LEU A 117 -5.48 -8.50 9.35
C LEU A 117 -4.67 -9.16 8.23
N SER A 118 -4.36 -8.41 7.17
CA SER A 118 -3.40 -8.87 6.16
C SER A 118 -2.01 -8.85 6.77
N GLU A 119 -1.19 -9.85 6.48
CA GLU A 119 0.21 -9.90 6.91
C GLU A 119 0.97 -8.64 6.44
N ARG A 120 0.69 -8.18 5.21
CA ARG A 120 1.31 -6.96 4.67
C ARG A 120 0.95 -5.71 5.47
N ASP A 121 -0.32 -5.59 5.86
CA ASP A 121 -0.82 -4.43 6.59
C ASP A 121 -0.21 -4.41 8.00
N LEU A 122 -0.17 -5.57 8.67
CA LEU A 122 0.46 -5.75 9.98
C LEU A 122 1.93 -5.35 9.96
N LYS A 123 2.68 -5.83 8.97
CA LYS A 123 4.11 -5.52 8.85
C LYS A 123 4.35 -4.03 8.64
N LEU A 124 3.51 -3.35 7.85
CA LEU A 124 3.63 -1.90 7.69
C LEU A 124 3.28 -1.14 8.99
N VAL A 125 2.22 -1.56 9.70
CA VAL A 125 1.90 -0.99 11.02
C VAL A 125 3.08 -1.17 11.99
N ALA A 126 3.67 -2.35 12.02
CA ALA A 126 4.83 -2.65 12.87
C ALA A 126 6.04 -1.77 12.52
N CYS A 127 6.31 -1.54 11.24
CA CYS A 127 7.36 -0.61 10.80
C CYS A 127 7.13 0.80 11.34
N ILE A 128 5.90 1.32 11.21
CA ILE A 128 5.55 2.67 11.66
C ILE A 128 5.68 2.78 13.18
N LYS A 129 5.25 1.75 13.93
CA LYS A 129 5.35 1.74 15.40
C LYS A 129 6.79 1.65 15.91
N ASN A 130 7.69 1.06 15.14
CA ASN A 130 9.11 0.91 15.48
C ASN A 130 10.02 1.98 14.83
N ASP A 131 9.43 3.04 14.25
CA ASP A 131 10.16 4.10 13.54
C ASP A 131 11.06 3.57 12.40
N THR A 132 10.72 2.41 11.83
CA THR A 132 11.41 1.86 10.67
C THR A 132 11.02 2.64 9.43
N LEU A 133 12.02 3.25 8.77
CA LEU A 133 11.81 3.95 7.51
C LEU A 133 11.37 2.98 6.40
N VAL A 134 10.28 3.30 5.72
CA VAL A 134 9.73 2.53 4.59
C VAL A 134 9.68 3.41 3.34
N SER A 135 10.12 2.89 2.20
CA SER A 135 10.11 3.62 0.94
C SER A 135 8.70 3.73 0.34
N LEU A 136 8.09 4.91 0.47
CA LEU A 136 6.74 5.17 -0.04
C LEU A 136 6.66 5.04 -1.58
N SER A 137 7.69 5.48 -2.31
CA SER A 137 7.75 5.34 -3.77
C SER A 137 7.67 3.88 -4.19
N TYR A 138 8.37 2.99 -3.48
CA TYR A 138 8.32 1.55 -3.72
C TYR A 138 6.93 0.96 -3.40
N LEU A 139 6.28 1.43 -2.33
CA LEU A 139 4.92 1.02 -1.99
C LEU A 139 3.90 1.39 -3.07
N ILE A 140 3.99 2.60 -3.61
CA ILE A 140 3.10 3.09 -4.67
C ILE A 140 3.27 2.26 -5.95
N ILE A 141 4.51 1.99 -6.39
CA ILE A 141 4.75 1.16 -7.59
C ILE A 141 4.21 -0.27 -7.37
N ASN A 142 4.47 -0.87 -6.22
CA ASN A 142 3.95 -2.19 -5.92
C ASN A 142 2.42 -2.21 -5.90
N HIS A 143 1.77 -1.13 -5.44
CA HIS A 143 0.32 -1.00 -5.52
C HIS A 143 -0.16 -1.00 -6.97
N ILE A 144 0.44 -0.15 -7.82
CA ILE A 144 0.13 -0.08 -9.26
C ILE A 144 0.27 -1.47 -9.91
N LEU A 145 1.39 -2.16 -9.67
CA LEU A 145 1.66 -3.48 -10.23
C LEU A 145 0.68 -4.56 -9.72
N SER A 146 0.24 -4.48 -8.46
CA SER A 146 -0.72 -5.43 -7.89
C SER A 146 -2.13 -5.32 -8.50
N ARG A 147 -2.53 -4.12 -8.93
CA ARG A 147 -3.85 -3.86 -9.52
C ARG A 147 -4.04 -4.51 -10.89
N ARG A 148 -2.96 -4.98 -11.53
CA ARG A 148 -3.03 -5.75 -12.79
C ARG A 148 -3.89 -7.01 -12.70
N ASN A 149 -4.00 -7.60 -11.50
CA ASN A 149 -4.80 -8.82 -11.27
C ASN A 149 -6.28 -8.51 -10.96
N HIS A 150 -6.65 -7.24 -10.82
CA HIS A 150 -8.00 -6.77 -10.56
C HIS A 150 -8.49 -5.93 -11.74
N ILE A 151 -8.68 -6.59 -12.89
CA ILE A 151 -9.48 -6.03 -13.97
C ILE A 151 -10.94 -6.37 -13.63
N PRO A 152 -11.86 -5.39 -13.58
CA PRO A 152 -13.29 -5.68 -13.41
C PRO A 152 -13.86 -6.42 -14.62
#